data_AF-A0A9P6FZJ4-F1
#
_entry.id   AF-A0A9P6FZJ4-F1
#
_cell.length_a   1.000
_cell.length_b   1.000
_cell.length_c   1.000
_cell.angle_alpha   90.00
_cell.angle_beta   90.00
_cell.angle_gamma   90.00
#
_symmetry.space_group_name_H-M   'P 1'
#
loop_
_entity.id
_entity.type
_entity.pdbx_description
1 polymer ?
#
loop_
_entity_poly.entity_id
_entity_poly.type
_entity_poly.pdbx_seq_one_letter_code
_entity_poly.pdbx_strand_id
1 'polypeptide(L)'
;FEQVNSNRPLRKSFDRSFIIAPAPPSSQAAIHGWKCLIISDQLTIRQYNGSDAWKPEPDATPAPVALVAPIPGALPPTAIAPVAAPAVVATPASNTGVAAQQVPMPGISPEQHAKAIELQGRTGLTYPYAVQCLSAVGWDIQAGITLVEQERANIPADAWQQPPAQF
;
A
#
# COMPACT_ATOMS: atom_id res chain seq x y z
N PHE A 1 1.72 31.16 -20.00
CA PHE A 1 1.39 29.92 -20.71
C PHE A 1 2.28 29.84 -21.94
N GLU A 2 3.47 29.25 -21.79
CA GLU A 2 4.46 29.25 -22.88
C GLU A 2 4.29 27.98 -23.71
N GLN A 3 3.73 28.18 -24.90
CA GLN A 3 3.53 27.15 -25.90
C GLN A 3 4.82 27.02 -26.72
N VAL A 4 5.63 26.00 -26.41
CA VAL A 4 6.92 25.74 -27.10
C VAL A 4 6.74 24.58 -28.08
N ASN A 5 6.80 24.93 -29.38
CA ASN A 5 6.99 24.12 -30.59
C ASN A 5 6.96 22.58 -30.48
N SER A 6 5.90 22.02 -31.06
CA SER A 6 5.42 20.63 -31.02
C SER A 6 6.18 19.59 -31.87
N ASN A 7 7.52 19.55 -31.87
CA ASN A 7 8.24 18.50 -32.63
C ASN A 7 9.45 17.86 -31.93
N ARG A 8 9.62 18.07 -30.62
CA ARG A 8 10.55 17.25 -29.81
C ARG A 8 9.74 16.31 -28.92
N PRO A 9 10.09 15.01 -28.85
CA PRO A 9 9.41 14.10 -27.95
C PRO A 9 9.56 14.61 -26.52
N LEU A 10 8.42 14.83 -25.86
CA LEU A 10 8.36 15.34 -24.50
C LEU A 10 8.97 14.29 -23.56
N ARG A 11 10.17 14.55 -23.05
CA ARG A 11 10.84 13.62 -22.13
C ARG A 11 10.14 13.61 -20.77
N LYS A 12 9.83 12.41 -20.28
CA LYS A 12 9.23 12.16 -18.97
C LYS A 12 10.06 11.10 -18.24
N SER A 13 10.07 11.18 -16.92
CA SER A 13 10.50 10.08 -16.06
C SER A 13 9.27 9.28 -15.66
N PHE A 14 9.45 8.00 -15.37
CA PHE A 14 8.38 7.18 -14.84
C PHE A 14 8.90 6.25 -13.76
N ASP A 15 8.01 5.90 -12.85
CA ASP A 15 8.19 4.87 -11.84
C ASP A 15 7.07 3.87 -12.07
N ARG A 16 7.40 2.63 -12.47
CA ARG A 16 6.43 1.56 -12.74
C ARG A 16 6.68 0.38 -11.81
N SER A 17 5.65 -0.03 -11.09
CA SER A 17 5.71 -1.12 -10.12
C SER A 17 4.69 -2.19 -10.48
N PHE A 18 5.15 -3.45 -10.48
CA PHE A 18 4.31 -4.60 -10.75
C PHE A 18 4.21 -5.50 -9.53
N ILE A 19 3.02 -6.04 -9.28
CA ILE A 19 2.86 -7.24 -8.46
C ILE A 19 2.77 -8.42 -9.42
N ILE A 20 3.67 -9.38 -9.29
CA ILE A 20 3.72 -10.57 -10.16
C ILE A 20 3.39 -11.82 -9.37
N ALA A 21 2.70 -12.76 -10.03
CA ALA A 21 2.47 -14.10 -9.52
C ALA A 21 2.98 -15.14 -10.51
N PRO A 22 3.32 -16.36 -10.07
CA PRO A 22 3.62 -17.47 -10.97
C PRO A 22 2.45 -17.72 -11.93
N ALA A 23 2.76 -18.03 -13.19
CA ALA A 23 1.74 -18.36 -14.17
C ALA A 23 1.12 -19.74 -13.85
N PRO A 24 -0.21 -19.84 -13.65
CA PRO A 24 -0.86 -21.14 -13.50
C PRO A 24 -0.65 -21.99 -14.77
N PRO A 25 -0.49 -23.32 -14.66
CA PRO A 25 -0.19 -24.18 -15.82
C PRO A 25 -1.20 -24.10 -16.97
N SER A 26 -2.47 -23.78 -16.68
CA SER A 26 -3.55 -23.64 -17.65
C SER A 26 -3.74 -22.22 -18.19
N SER A 27 -2.97 -21.25 -17.70
CA SER A 27 -3.09 -19.85 -18.11
C SER A 27 -2.49 -19.61 -19.49
N GLN A 28 -2.99 -18.59 -20.20
CA GLN A 28 -2.42 -18.16 -21.48
C GLN A 28 -0.93 -17.80 -21.35
N ALA A 29 -0.55 -17.19 -20.23
CA ALA A 29 0.85 -16.91 -19.92
C ALA A 29 1.70 -18.19 -19.98
N ALA A 30 1.30 -19.25 -19.29
CA ALA A 30 2.03 -20.52 -19.28
C ALA A 30 2.03 -21.22 -20.66
N ILE A 31 0.89 -21.20 -21.37
CA ILE A 31 0.78 -21.77 -22.74
C ILE A 31 1.76 -21.09 -23.70
N HIS A 32 1.97 -19.78 -23.54
CA HIS A 32 2.93 -19.01 -24.33
C HIS A 32 4.34 -18.99 -23.72
N GLY A 33 4.62 -19.83 -22.71
CA GLY A 33 5.95 -19.98 -22.11
C GLY A 33 6.36 -18.89 -21.11
N TRP A 34 5.44 -18.00 -20.75
CA TRP A 34 5.66 -16.98 -19.73
C TRP A 34 5.54 -17.58 -18.33
N LYS A 35 6.52 -17.28 -17.47
CA LYS A 35 6.63 -17.87 -16.12
C LYS A 35 5.76 -17.17 -15.06
N CYS A 36 5.32 -15.95 -15.36
CA CYS A 36 4.57 -15.13 -14.43
C CYS A 36 3.49 -14.33 -15.16
N LEU A 37 2.54 -13.83 -14.38
CA LEU A 37 1.52 -12.89 -14.81
C LEU A 37 1.54 -11.66 -13.90
N ILE A 38 1.21 -10.51 -14.48
CA ILE A 38 1.08 -9.25 -13.75
C ILE A 38 -0.30 -9.25 -13.10
N ILE A 39 -0.33 -9.23 -11.77
CA ILE A 39 -1.55 -9.13 -10.96
C ILE A 39 -1.97 -7.66 -10.84
N SER A 40 -0.99 -6.77 -10.67
CA SER A 40 -1.23 -5.33 -10.53
C SER A 40 -0.09 -4.54 -11.18
N ASP A 41 -0.43 -3.41 -11.78
CA ASP A 41 0.49 -2.49 -12.44
C ASP A 41 0.16 -1.06 -11.98
N GLN A 42 1.17 -0.39 -11.42
CA GLN A 42 1.09 1.03 -11.08
C GLN A 42 2.16 1.80 -11.84
N LEU A 43 1.72 2.80 -12.61
CA LEU A 43 2.59 3.67 -13.40
C LEU A 43 2.43 5.12 -12.94
N THR A 44 3.50 5.69 -12.43
CA THR A 44 3.59 7.13 -12.14
C THR A 44 4.46 7.80 -13.19
N ILE A 45 3.97 8.89 -13.78
CA ILE A 45 4.70 9.68 -14.79
C ILE A 45 4.99 11.07 -14.22
N ARG A 46 6.23 11.52 -14.34
CA ARG A 46 6.70 12.84 -13.87
C ARG A 46 7.58 13.53 -14.91
N GLN A 47 7.82 14.82 -14.71
CA GLN A 47 8.77 15.55 -15.56
C GLN A 47 10.18 14.95 -15.42
N TYR A 48 10.87 14.83 -16.54
CA TYR A 48 12.26 14.38 -16.54
C TYR A 48 13.16 15.45 -15.91
N ASN A 49 13.91 15.08 -14.85
CA ASN A 49 14.78 16.00 -14.08
C ASN A 49 16.27 15.74 -14.31
N GLY A 50 16.65 15.02 -15.36
CA GLY A 50 18.04 14.61 -15.61
C GLY A 50 18.42 13.28 -14.95
N SER A 51 19.64 12.82 -15.19
CA SER A 51 20.19 11.57 -14.65
C SER A 51 21.52 11.76 -13.91
N ASP A 52 21.91 13.01 -13.63
CA ASP A 52 23.19 13.32 -12.99
C ASP A 52 23.30 12.71 -11.59
N ALA A 53 22.18 12.60 -10.87
CA ALA A 53 22.10 11.95 -9.55
C ALA A 53 22.42 10.44 -9.57
N TRP A 54 22.45 9.80 -10.75
CA TRP A 54 22.73 8.37 -10.91
C TRP A 54 24.12 8.08 -11.50
N LYS A 55 24.92 9.12 -11.75
CA LYS A 55 26.31 8.93 -12.15
C LYS A 55 27.08 8.38 -10.95
N PRO A 56 27.96 7.38 -11.12
CA PRO A 56 28.85 6.95 -10.06
C PRO A 56 29.63 8.18 -9.58
N GLU A 57 29.58 8.46 -8.29
CA GLU A 57 30.45 9.50 -7.74
C GLU A 57 31.90 9.03 -7.93
N PRO A 58 32.79 9.86 -8.49
CA PRO A 58 34.21 9.51 -8.50
C PRO A 58 34.62 9.30 -7.05
N ASP A 59 35.33 8.18 -6.78
CA ASP A 59 35.77 7.71 -5.46
C ASP A 59 35.78 8.86 -4.45
N ALA A 60 34.68 8.97 -3.69
CA ALA A 60 34.59 9.97 -2.65
C ALA A 60 35.66 9.58 -1.65
N THR A 61 36.81 10.24 -1.73
CA THR A 61 37.83 10.15 -0.69
C THR A 61 37.08 10.48 0.60
N PRO A 62 37.00 9.55 1.58
CA PRO A 62 36.22 9.82 2.77
C PRO A 62 36.79 11.08 3.41
N ALA A 63 36.04 12.17 3.32
CA ALA A 63 36.34 13.35 4.10
C ALA A 63 36.27 12.90 5.56
N PRO A 64 37.29 13.17 6.39
CA PRO A 64 37.24 12.78 7.78
C PRO A 64 36.00 13.40 8.41
N VAL A 65 35.15 12.56 8.99
CA VAL A 65 34.05 12.97 9.85
C VAL A 65 34.66 13.83 10.96
N ALA A 66 34.52 15.15 10.84
CA ALA A 66 34.82 16.04 11.94
C ALA A 66 33.82 15.71 13.05
N LEU A 67 34.31 15.14 14.15
CA LEU A 67 33.55 14.99 15.40
C LEU A 67 33.03 16.38 15.78
N VAL A 68 31.73 16.60 15.60
CA VAL A 68 31.04 17.76 16.14
C VAL A 68 31.12 17.66 17.66
N ALA A 69 31.87 18.56 18.29
CA ALA A 69 31.86 18.70 19.74
C ALA A 69 30.43 19.06 20.20
N PRO A 70 29.89 18.43 21.25
CA PRO A 70 28.54 18.74 21.72
C PRO A 70 28.51 20.18 22.27
N ILE A 71 27.64 21.01 21.70
CA ILE A 71 27.30 22.32 22.22
C ILE A 71 26.34 22.11 23.41
N PRO A 72 26.67 22.52 24.64
CA PRO A 72 25.73 22.44 25.75
C PRO A 72 24.62 23.48 25.55
N GLY A 73 23.37 23.05 25.43
CA GLY A 73 22.20 23.93 25.50
C GLY A 73 21.30 24.03 24.26
N ALA A 74 21.42 23.14 23.26
CA ALA A 74 20.48 23.12 22.15
C ALA A 74 19.12 22.52 22.56
N LEU A 75 18.09 23.37 22.58
CA LEU A 75 16.68 22.98 22.71
C LEU A 75 16.28 22.02 21.58
N PRO A 76 15.40 21.03 21.83
CA PRO A 76 14.93 20.12 20.80
C PRO A 76 14.12 20.88 19.72
N PRO A 77 14.28 20.54 18.43
CA PRO A 77 13.47 21.13 17.37
C PRO A 77 12.02 20.65 17.48
N THR A 78 11.12 21.59 17.69
CA THR A 78 9.67 21.44 17.58
C THR A 78 9.31 20.93 16.18
N ALA A 79 8.66 19.78 16.11
CA ALA A 79 8.17 19.20 14.87
C ALA A 79 7.16 20.15 14.20
N ILE A 80 7.46 20.53 12.96
CA ILE A 80 6.59 21.33 12.11
C ILE A 80 5.47 20.41 11.59
N ALA A 81 4.23 20.72 11.97
CA ALA A 81 3.03 20.04 11.48
C ALA A 81 2.85 20.27 9.96
N PRO A 82 2.55 19.24 9.16
CA PRO A 82 2.12 19.45 7.78
C PRO A 82 0.66 19.93 7.74
N VAL A 83 0.48 21.07 7.08
CA VAL A 83 -0.79 21.74 6.81
C VAL A 83 -1.60 20.95 5.76
N ALA A 84 -2.91 20.99 5.93
CA ALA A 84 -3.96 20.32 5.18
C ALA A 84 -3.81 20.29 3.64
N ALA A 85 -4.19 19.14 3.05
CA ALA A 85 -4.53 19.00 1.63
C ALA A 85 -6.01 18.56 1.49
N PRO A 86 -6.73 19.01 0.44
CA PRO A 86 -8.18 18.99 0.39
C PRO A 86 -8.75 17.64 -0.03
N ALA A 87 -9.94 17.35 0.50
CA ALA A 87 -10.77 16.20 0.18
C ALA A 87 -11.19 16.18 -1.31
N VAL A 88 -11.08 15.01 -1.94
CA VAL A 88 -11.88 14.66 -3.11
C VAL A 88 -12.40 13.23 -3.00
N VAL A 89 -13.70 13.17 -2.70
CA VAL A 89 -14.76 12.29 -3.23
C VAL A 89 -14.49 10.78 -3.31
N ALA A 90 -15.23 10.08 -2.43
CA ALA A 90 -15.46 8.65 -2.43
C ALA A 90 -16.11 8.13 -3.72
N THR A 91 -15.71 6.93 -4.16
CA THR A 91 -16.57 6.01 -4.90
C THR A 91 -16.42 4.60 -4.33
N PRO A 92 -17.52 3.82 -4.23
CA PRO A 92 -17.51 2.46 -3.69
C PRO A 92 -17.23 1.48 -4.83
N ALA A 93 -16.26 0.58 -4.66
CA ALA A 93 -16.05 -0.55 -5.57
C ALA A 93 -15.52 -1.77 -4.81
N SER A 94 -16.49 -2.54 -4.30
CA SER A 94 -16.68 -3.98 -4.47
C SER A 94 -15.46 -4.86 -4.79
N ASN A 95 -15.12 -5.71 -3.80
CA ASN A 95 -14.83 -7.16 -3.87
C ASN A 95 -13.93 -7.70 -5.00
N THR A 96 -12.87 -8.47 -4.65
CA THR A 96 -12.82 -9.94 -4.84
C THR A 96 -11.50 -10.55 -4.36
N GLY A 97 -11.60 -11.79 -3.85
CA GLY A 97 -10.51 -12.54 -3.23
C GLY A 97 -9.50 -13.12 -4.22
N VAL A 98 -8.25 -12.77 -3.99
CA VAL A 98 -7.09 -13.65 -3.98
C VAL A 98 -6.35 -13.31 -2.67
N ALA A 99 -5.35 -14.06 -2.23
CA ALA A 99 -4.53 -13.68 -1.08
C ALA A 99 -3.76 -12.37 -1.40
N ALA A 100 -4.48 -11.26 -1.41
CA ALA A 100 -3.97 -9.92 -1.57
C ALA A 100 -3.20 -9.63 -0.30
N GLN A 101 -1.95 -9.18 -0.43
CA GLN A 101 -1.39 -8.34 0.62
C GLN A 101 -2.40 -7.21 0.80
N GLN A 102 -3.21 -7.34 1.85
CA GLN A 102 -4.26 -6.39 2.16
C GLN A 102 -3.55 -5.06 2.33
N VAL A 103 -3.92 -4.08 1.51
CA VAL A 103 -3.28 -2.77 1.63
C VAL A 103 -3.75 -2.23 2.98
N PRO A 104 -2.84 -1.82 3.88
CA PRO A 104 -3.22 -1.22 5.15
C PRO A 104 -4.21 -0.10 4.84
N MET A 105 -5.38 -0.18 5.46
CA MET A 105 -6.40 0.84 5.30
C MET A 105 -5.81 2.21 5.71
N PRO A 106 -6.08 3.32 4.99
CA PRO A 106 -5.51 4.61 5.34
C PRO A 106 -5.88 4.97 6.78
N GLY A 107 -4.88 5.15 7.66
CA GLY A 107 -5.08 5.51 9.06
C GLY A 107 -4.97 4.37 10.09
N ILE A 108 -4.69 3.14 9.67
CA ILE A 108 -4.36 2.04 10.61
C ILE A 108 -2.85 1.78 10.67
N SER A 109 -2.33 1.46 11.85
CA SER A 109 -0.93 1.09 12.02
C SER A 109 -0.64 -0.29 11.42
N PRO A 110 0.63 -0.61 11.09
CA PRO A 110 1.02 -1.96 10.65
C PRO A 110 0.64 -3.07 11.64
N GLU A 111 0.65 -2.77 12.95
CA GLU A 111 0.24 -3.70 14.00
C GLU A 111 -1.28 -3.94 13.97
N GLN A 112 -2.06 -2.88 13.82
CA GLN A 112 -3.52 -2.95 13.69
C GLN A 112 -3.95 -3.74 12.45
N HIS A 113 -3.20 -3.60 11.36
CA HIS A 113 -3.38 -4.40 10.16
C HIS A 113 -3.11 -5.89 10.43
N ALA A 114 -2.02 -6.25 11.11
CA ALA A 114 -1.75 -7.64 11.45
C ALA A 114 -2.88 -8.27 12.28
N LYS A 115 -3.45 -7.50 13.23
CA LYS A 115 -4.60 -7.94 14.04
C LYS A 115 -5.86 -8.16 13.20
N ALA A 116 -6.12 -7.30 12.21
CA ALA A 116 -7.26 -7.44 11.30
C ALA A 116 -7.15 -8.68 10.40
N ILE A 117 -5.95 -9.00 9.90
CA ILE A 117 -5.70 -10.24 9.15
C ILE A 117 -5.97 -11.46 10.04
N GLU A 118 -5.50 -11.42 11.30
CA GLU A 118 -5.70 -12.53 12.24
C GLU A 118 -7.18 -12.74 12.58
N LEU A 119 -7.93 -11.67 12.85
CA LEU A 119 -9.38 -11.75 13.11
C LEU A 119 -10.12 -12.31 11.89
N GLN A 120 -9.76 -11.84 10.70
CA GLN A 120 -10.30 -12.36 9.43
C GLN A 120 -10.05 -13.86 9.27
N GLY A 121 -8.84 -14.34 9.58
CA GLY A 121 -8.50 -15.76 9.50
C GLY A 121 -9.30 -16.63 10.48
N ARG A 122 -9.64 -16.10 11.66
CA ARG A 122 -10.39 -16.83 12.69
C ARG A 122 -11.90 -16.83 12.46
N THR A 123 -12.45 -15.76 11.89
CA THR A 123 -13.90 -15.54 11.79
C THR A 123 -14.45 -15.75 10.38
N GLY A 124 -13.62 -15.65 9.34
CA GLY A 124 -14.06 -15.68 7.95
C GLY A 124 -14.70 -14.37 7.46
N LEU A 125 -14.60 -13.29 8.23
CA LEU A 125 -14.99 -11.96 7.79
C LEU A 125 -14.07 -11.42 6.69
N THR A 126 -14.59 -10.46 5.93
CA THR A 126 -13.77 -9.67 5.02
C THR A 126 -13.01 -8.60 5.79
N TYR A 127 -11.85 -8.22 5.24
CA TYR A 127 -10.94 -7.24 5.84
C TYR A 127 -11.57 -5.94 6.35
N PRO A 128 -12.39 -5.20 5.55
CA PRO A 128 -12.96 -3.95 6.02
C PRO A 128 -13.86 -4.12 7.25
N TYR A 129 -14.61 -5.22 7.33
CA TYR A 129 -15.45 -5.50 8.48
C TYR A 129 -14.63 -5.99 9.68
N ALA A 130 -13.57 -6.77 9.47
CA ALA A 130 -12.64 -7.15 10.54
C ALA A 130 -11.98 -5.92 11.20
N VAL A 131 -11.57 -4.93 10.40
CA VAL A 131 -11.05 -3.64 10.91
C VAL A 131 -12.11 -2.90 11.74
N GLN A 132 -13.36 -2.90 11.28
CA GLN A 132 -14.46 -2.23 11.98
C GLN A 132 -14.82 -2.91 13.32
N CYS A 133 -14.81 -4.25 13.37
CA CYS A 133 -15.01 -4.98 14.62
C CYS A 133 -13.89 -4.71 15.62
N LEU A 134 -12.63 -4.68 15.18
CA LEU A 134 -11.50 -4.38 16.05
C LEU A 134 -11.52 -2.93 16.55
N SER A 135 -11.93 -1.97 15.74
CA SER A 135 -11.99 -0.57 16.17
C SER A 135 -13.04 -0.34 17.26
N ALA A 136 -14.15 -1.07 17.25
CA ALA A 136 -15.22 -0.99 18.25
C ALA A 136 -14.80 -1.52 19.64
N VAL A 137 -13.86 -2.48 19.68
CA VAL A 137 -13.39 -3.13 20.92
C VAL A 137 -11.99 -2.68 21.35
N GLY A 138 -11.46 -1.61 20.74
CA GLY A 138 -10.15 -1.07 21.11
C GLY A 138 -8.94 -1.89 20.65
N TRP A 139 -9.06 -2.61 19.53
CA TRP A 139 -8.02 -3.46 18.92
C TRP A 139 -7.61 -4.69 19.73
N ASP A 140 -8.55 -5.22 20.51
CA ASP A 140 -8.45 -6.54 21.15
C ASP A 140 -9.05 -7.61 20.22
N ILE A 141 -8.22 -8.59 19.83
CA ILE A 141 -8.64 -9.67 18.93
C ILE A 141 -9.71 -10.54 19.58
N GLN A 142 -9.59 -10.84 20.87
CA GLN A 142 -10.45 -11.79 21.54
C GLN A 142 -11.83 -11.19 21.83
N ALA A 143 -11.87 -9.92 22.25
CA ALA A 143 -13.12 -9.18 22.32
C ALA A 143 -13.76 -9.02 20.92
N GLY A 144 -12.94 -8.85 19.87
CA GLY A 144 -13.40 -8.73 18.49
C GLY A 144 -14.10 -10.00 17.98
N ILE A 145 -13.56 -11.18 18.30
CA ILE A 145 -14.21 -12.47 17.97
C ILE A 145 -15.57 -12.58 18.66
N THR A 146 -15.65 -12.27 19.95
CA THR A 146 -16.91 -12.31 20.69
C THR A 146 -17.94 -11.33 20.12
N LEU A 147 -17.53 -10.12 19.74
CA LEU A 147 -18.41 -9.15 19.10
C LEU A 147 -18.95 -9.66 17.76
N VAL A 148 -18.10 -10.26 16.94
CA VAL A 148 -18.49 -10.87 15.66
C VAL A 148 -19.52 -11.98 15.86
N GLU A 149 -19.33 -12.83 16.86
CA GLU A 149 -20.26 -13.92 17.17
C GLU A 149 -21.62 -13.39 17.64
N GLN A 150 -21.62 -12.32 18.44
CA GLN A 150 -22.85 -11.66 18.92
C GLN A 150 -23.60 -10.98 17.78
N GLU A 151 -22.89 -10.25 16.91
CA GLU A 151 -23.47 -9.51 15.79
C GLU A 151 -23.62 -10.36 14.52
N ARG A 152 -23.30 -11.66 14.58
CA ARG A 152 -23.30 -12.55 13.42
C ARG A 152 -24.62 -12.55 12.65
N ALA A 153 -25.74 -12.41 13.36
CA ALA A 153 -27.07 -12.35 12.76
C ALA A 153 -27.36 -11.03 12.02
N ASN A 154 -26.67 -9.95 12.39
CA ASN A 154 -26.84 -8.60 11.83
C ASN A 154 -25.79 -8.26 10.78
N ILE A 155 -24.71 -9.04 10.69
CA ILE A 155 -23.64 -8.86 9.72
C ILE A 155 -24.16 -9.26 8.32
N PRO A 156 -24.07 -8.36 7.32
CA PRO A 156 -24.61 -8.61 5.98
C PRO A 156 -23.81 -9.69 5.23
N ALA A 157 -24.43 -10.29 4.20
CA ALA A 157 -23.85 -11.46 3.51
C ALA A 157 -22.51 -11.15 2.79
N ASP A 158 -22.30 -9.90 2.37
CA ASP A 158 -21.08 -9.39 1.74
C ASP A 158 -19.89 -9.26 2.71
N ALA A 159 -20.17 -9.19 4.01
CA ALA A 159 -19.14 -9.12 5.05
C ALA A 159 -18.44 -10.46 5.28
N TRP A 160 -19.04 -11.57 4.82
CA TRP A 160 -18.43 -12.89 4.88
C TRP A 160 -17.66 -13.18 3.61
N GLN A 161 -16.51 -13.85 3.73
CA GLN A 161 -15.76 -14.31 2.57
C GLN A 161 -16.63 -15.22 1.72
N GLN A 162 -17.01 -14.75 0.53
CA GLN A 162 -17.72 -15.56 -0.44
C GLN A 162 -16.75 -16.62 -1.00
N PRO A 163 -17.19 -17.87 -1.16
CA PRO A 163 -16.40 -18.86 -1.89
C PRO A 163 -16.12 -18.35 -3.30
N PRO A 164 -14.94 -18.63 -3.88
CA PRO A 164 -14.65 -18.22 -5.24
C PRO A 164 -15.71 -18.80 -6.18
N ALA A 165 -16.39 -17.92 -6.90
CA ALA A 165 -17.36 -18.30 -7.92
C ALA A 165 -16.66 -19.25 -8.90
N GLN A 166 -17.10 -20.51 -8.91
CA GLN A 166 -16.61 -21.53 -9.83
C GLN A 166 -17.11 -21.14 -11.23
N PHE A 167 -16.18 -20.74 -12.11
CA PHE A 167 -16.42 -20.53 -13.54
C PHE A 167 -15.73 -21.64 -14.32
#